data_AF-A0A3C0UF10-F1
#
_entry.id   AF-A0A3C0UF10-F1
#
_cell.length_a   1.000
_cell.length_b   1.000
_cell.length_c   1.000
_cell.angle_alpha   90.00
_cell.angle_beta   90.00
_cell.angle_gamma   90.00
#
_symmetry.space_group_name_H-M   'P 1'
#
loop_
_entity.id
_entity.type
_entity.pdbx_description
1 polymer ?
#
loop_
_entity_poly.entity_id
_entity_poly.type
_entity_poly.pdbx_seq_one_letter_code
_entity_poly.pdbx_strand_id
1 'polypeptide(L)' 'MTKVAAVKADSYDPHKVGQAITDLLAHLGGMSQFIQPGDRVLVKLNMLEAVEKGLCVTTHPLVVF' A
#
# COMPACT_ATOMS: atom_id res chain seq x y z
N MET A 1 13.76 -4.24 20.69
CA MET A 1 14.19 -3.79 19.33
C MET A 1 12.94 -3.60 18.48
N THR A 2 12.91 -2.58 17.64
CA THR A 2 11.80 -2.34 16.72
C THR A 2 11.94 -3.24 15.49
N LYS A 3 10.86 -3.93 15.10
CA LYS A 3 10.84 -4.79 13.90
C LYS A 3 10.62 -3.93 12.67
N VAL A 4 11.44 -4.13 11.64
CA VAL A 4 11.37 -3.41 10.36
C VAL A 4 11.43 -4.43 9.22
N ALA A 5 10.65 -4.21 8.17
CA ALA A 5 10.65 -5.03 6.96
C ALA A 5 10.74 -4.13 5.71
N ALA A 6 11.52 -4.56 4.72
CA ALA A 6 11.63 -3.93 3.41
C ALA A 6 11.73 -5.01 2.35
N VAL A 7 10.94 -4.89 1.28
CA VAL A 7 10.91 -5.83 0.16
C VAL A 7 11.07 -5.04 -1.13
N LYS A 8 11.90 -5.55 -2.04
CA LYS A 8 12.14 -4.92 -3.34
C LYS A 8 11.01 -5.28 -4.32
N ALA A 9 10.44 -4.29 -4.99
CA ALA A 9 9.66 -4.48 -6.20
C ALA A 9 10.51 -4.06 -7.41
N ASP A 10 10.79 -4.98 -8.34
CA ASP A 10 11.70 -4.72 -9.47
C ASP A 10 11.10 -3.80 -10.56
N SER A 11 9.81 -3.48 -10.46
CA SER A 11 9.13 -2.53 -11.34
C SER A 11 7.79 -2.11 -10.74
N TYR A 12 7.18 -1.06 -11.28
CA TYR A 12 5.83 -0.60 -10.95
C TYR A 12 4.70 -1.41 -11.61
N ASP A 13 5.00 -2.58 -12.16
CA ASP A 13 3.96 -3.53 -12.59
C ASP A 13 3.05 -3.89 -11.40
N PRO A 14 1.71 -3.76 -11.54
CA PRO A 14 0.78 -3.98 -10.43
C PRO A 14 0.90 -5.35 -9.76
N HIS A 15 1.17 -6.41 -10.52
CA HIS A 15 1.32 -7.75 -9.95
C HIS A 15 2.59 -7.86 -9.10
N LYS A 16 3.71 -7.33 -9.59
CA LYS A 16 4.98 -7.31 -8.84
C LYS A 16 4.89 -6.46 -7.58
N VAL A 17 4.24 -5.30 -7.65
CA VAL A 17 4.02 -4.44 -6.48
C VAL A 17 3.10 -5.13 -5.46
N GLY A 18 2.01 -5.74 -5.91
CA GLY A 18 1.09 -6.48 -5.03
C GLY A 18 1.76 -7.65 -4.32
N GLN A 19 2.61 -8.40 -5.02
CA GLN A 19 3.38 -9.49 -4.41
C GLN A 19 4.37 -8.95 -3.36
N ALA A 20 5.13 -7.90 -3.68
CA ALA A 20 6.08 -7.31 -2.75
C ALA A 20 5.41 -6.79 -1.46
N ILE A 21 4.20 -6.21 -1.57
CA ILE A 21 3.41 -5.79 -0.39
C ILE A 21 2.95 -6.99 0.43
N THR A 22 2.50 -8.06 -0.22
CA THR A 22 2.08 -9.30 0.45
C THR A 22 3.23 -9.88 1.27
N ASP A 23 4.43 -9.97 0.67
CA ASP A 23 5.63 -10.47 1.33
C ASP A 23 6.07 -9.55 2.49
N LEU A 24 6.01 -8.23 2.27
CA LEU A 24 6.33 -7.24 3.30
C LEU A 24 5.42 -7.38 4.53
N LEU A 25 4.11 -7.52 4.32
CA LEU A 25 3.15 -7.71 5.41
C LEU A 25 3.37 -9.07 6.10
N ALA A 26 3.67 -10.13 5.36
CA ALA A 26 3.98 -11.44 5.94
C ALA A 26 5.17 -11.38 6.90
N HIS A 27 6.24 -10.65 6.54
CA HIS A 27 7.37 -10.42 7.44
C HIS A 27 6.97 -9.69 8.74
N LEU A 28 5.93 -8.85 8.71
CA LEU A 28 5.40 -8.15 9.87
C LEU A 28 4.36 -8.94 10.67
N GLY A 29 4.00 -10.16 10.24
CA GLY A 29 3.00 -11.01 10.90
C GLY A 29 1.64 -11.05 10.20
N GLY A 30 1.55 -10.49 8.99
CA GLY A 30 0.37 -10.48 8.14
C GLY A 30 -0.55 -9.29 8.40
N MET A 31 -1.50 -9.06 7.49
CA MET A 31 -2.50 -7.99 7.63
C MET A 31 -3.39 -8.19 8.87
N SER A 32 -3.70 -9.45 9.21
CA SER A 32 -4.49 -9.82 10.38
C SER A 32 -3.82 -9.50 11.72
N GLN A 33 -2.54 -9.11 11.73
CA GLN A 33 -1.91 -8.56 12.94
C GLN A 33 -2.37 -7.13 13.26
N PHE A 34 -2.90 -6.41 12.26
CA PHE A 34 -3.25 -4.99 12.36
C PHE A 34 -4.76 -4.72 12.28
N ILE A 35 -5.51 -5.54 11.53
CA ILE A 35 -6.95 -5.39 11.33
C ILE A 35 -7.68 -6.73 11.45
N GLN A 36 -8.90 -6.73 11.96
CA GLN A 36 -9.77 -7.88 12.12
C GLN A 36 -11.08 -7.74 11.32
N PRO A 37 -11.76 -8.85 10.97
CA PRO A 37 -13.10 -8.79 10.42
C PRO A 37 -14.06 -8.01 11.33
N GLY A 38 -14.70 -6.98 10.79
CA GLY A 38 -15.62 -6.10 11.53
C GLY A 38 -15.00 -4.77 11.99
N ASP A 39 -13.68 -4.60 11.87
CA ASP A 39 -13.03 -3.32 12.18
C ASP A 39 -13.50 -2.21 11.23
N ARG A 40 -13.69 -1.01 11.78
CA ARG A 40 -13.90 0.21 11.00
C ARG A 40 -12.55 0.86 10.72
N VAL A 41 -12.01 0.60 9.54
CA VAL A 41 -10.72 1.14 9.11
C VAL A 41 -10.91 2.47 8.40
N LEU A 42 -10.22 3.52 8.87
CA LEU A 42 -10.20 4.81 8.19
C LEU A 42 -9.33 4.71 6.93
N VAL A 43 -9.93 4.89 5.77
CA VAL A 43 -9.18 5.06 4.52
C VAL A 43 -8.79 6.52 4.38
N LYS A 44 -7.50 6.82 4.55
CA LYS A 44 -6.94 8.15 4.29
C LYS A 44 -6.81 8.37 2.80
N LEU A 45 -7.86 8.91 2.19
CA LEU A 45 -7.78 9.45 0.84
C LEU A 45 -6.97 10.76 0.87
N ASN A 46 -6.01 10.91 -0.05
CA ASN A 46 -5.38 12.20 -0.26
C ASN A 46 -6.35 13.05 -1.11
N MET A 47 -6.99 14.07 -0.53
CA MET A 47 -7.76 15.06 -1.29
C MET A 47 -6.79 16.04 -1.96
N LEU A 48 -6.43 15.73 -3.20
CA LEU A 48 -5.58 16.56 -4.03
C LEU A 48 -6.43 17.21 -5.13
N GLU A 49 -5.95 18.31 -5.69
CA GLU A 49 -6.63 19.03 -6.75
C GLU A 49 -6.74 18.15 -8.01
N ALA A 50 -7.88 18.23 -8.70
CA ALA A 50 -8.12 17.49 -9.93
C ALA A 50 -7.37 18.13 -11.10
N VAL A 51 -6.08 17.84 -11.21
CA VAL A 51 -5.21 18.33 -12.30
C VAL A 51 -4.66 17.18 -13.12
N GLU A 52 -4.02 17.52 -14.24
CA GLU A 52 -3.39 16.54 -15.11
C GLU A 52 -2.42 15.62 -14.36
N LYS A 53 -2.53 14.32 -14.67
CA LYS A 53 -1.71 13.23 -14.10
C LYS A 53 -0.20 13.49 -14.17
N GLY A 54 0.28 14.06 -15.28
CA GLY A 54 1.71 14.37 -15.47
C GLY A 54 2.28 15.37 -14.46
N LEU A 55 1.44 16.12 -13.75
CA LEU A 55 1.84 17.06 -12.70
C LEU A 55 2.02 16.40 -11.33
N CYS A 56 1.77 15.08 -11.21
CA CYS A 56 1.93 14.30 -9.98
C CYS A 56 1.12 14.78 -8.76
N VAL A 57 0.14 15.66 -8.96
CA VAL A 57 -0.83 16.07 -7.93
C VAL A 57 -1.98 15.08 -7.87
N THR A 58 -2.49 14.58 -9.00
CA THR A 58 -3.47 13.48 -8.98
C THR A 58 -2.78 12.17 -8.61
N THR A 59 -3.27 11.47 -7.58
CA THR A 59 -2.69 10.18 -7.15
C THR A 59 -2.80 9.13 -8.26
N HIS A 60 -1.74 8.34 -8.46
CA HIS A 60 -1.69 7.21 -9.38
C HIS A 60 -1.66 5.91 -8.58
N PRO A 61 -2.80 5.43 -8.04
CA PRO A 61 -2.79 4.26 -7.18
C PRO A 61 -2.46 3.02 -8.02
N LEU A 62 -1.40 2.32 -7.63
CA LEU A 62 -1.09 0.98 -8.14
C LEU A 62 -1.63 -0.12 -7.23
N VAL A 63 -2.04 0.25 -6.01
CA VAL A 63 -2.54 -0.66 -4.98
C VAL A 63 -3.73 0.00 -4.32
N VAL A 64 -4.86 -0.70 -4.35
CA VAL A 64 -6.11 -0.33 -3.69
C VAL A 64 -6.59 -1.62 -3.02
N PHE A 65 -6.90 -1.56 -1.73
CA PHE A 65 -7.33 -2.70 -0.92
C PHE A 65 -8.86 -2.74 -0.81
#